data_AF-A0A2W6E0Y4-F1
#
_entry.id   AF-A0A2W6E0Y4-F1
#
_cell.length_a   1.000
_cell.length_b   1.000
_cell.length_c   1.000
_cell.angle_alpha   90.00
_cell.angle_beta   90.00
_cell.angle_gamma   90.00
#
_symmetry.space_group_name_H-M   'P 1'
#
loop_
_entity.id
_entity.type
_entity.pdbx_description
1 polymer ?
#
loop_
_entity_poly.entity_id
_entity_poly.type
_entity_poly.pdbx_seq_one_letter_code
_entity_poly.pdbx_strand_id
1 'polypeptide(L)'
;MLRQVIVFRLRPKGEVPVDLPHLPVTPTSSATVRVVPVEASNSERAFVSPDREPYEAERREAALVHRYREHLESLGHTVSRLLVIPPGESRPLYSDLWDETARELVEAKGTVNRDNLRQAVGQLLDYGRFAEAKTHALLVPSRPRPDLVAYLAAAGVTVIYPVGDTWTRLSAPK
;
A
#
# COMPACT_ATOMS: atom_id res chain seq x y z
N MET A 1 -5.03 -21.87 -0.35
CA MET A 1 -3.78 -22.59 -0.70
C MET A 1 -2.94 -21.69 -1.59
N LEU A 2 -1.65 -21.52 -1.27
CA LEU A 2 -0.70 -20.73 -2.05
C LEU A 2 -0.36 -21.47 -3.36
N ARG A 3 -0.43 -20.81 -4.52
CA ARG A 3 0.24 -21.28 -5.74
C ARG A 3 1.49 -20.44 -5.95
N GLN A 4 2.63 -20.97 -5.54
CA GLN A 4 3.95 -20.44 -5.95
C GLN A 4 4.27 -21.00 -7.33
N VAL A 5 4.52 -20.13 -8.31
CA VAL A 5 5.05 -20.52 -9.61
C VAL A 5 6.54 -20.19 -9.61
N ILE A 6 7.38 -21.23 -9.65
CA ILE A 6 8.82 -21.08 -9.85
C ILE A 6 9.07 -21.11 -11.36
N VAL A 7 9.55 -20.00 -11.92
CA VAL A 7 9.88 -19.90 -13.35
C VAL A 7 11.38 -20.15 -13.55
N PHE A 8 11.72 -21.32 -14.08
CA PHE A 8 13.10 -21.62 -14.48
C PHE A 8 13.37 -21.09 -15.89
N ARG A 9 14.35 -20.20 -16.02
CA ARG A 9 14.88 -19.77 -17.33
C ARG A 9 16.05 -20.67 -17.71
N LEU A 10 15.77 -21.66 -18.55
CA LEU A 10 16.80 -22.54 -19.09
C LEU A 10 17.56 -21.82 -20.21
N ARG A 11 18.89 -21.88 -20.19
CA ARG A 11 19.73 -21.50 -21.34
C ARG A 11 19.94 -22.74 -22.20
N PRO A 12 19.55 -22.73 -23.49
CA PRO A 12 19.84 -23.83 -24.38
C PRO A 12 21.36 -23.96 -24.58
N LYS A 13 21.86 -25.20 -24.60
CA LYS A 13 23.30 -25.52 -24.80
C LYS A 13 23.69 -25.52 -26.30
N GLY A 14 22.80 -25.13 -27.20
CA GLY A 14 23.02 -25.01 -28.64
C GLY A 14 22.07 -23.99 -29.28
N GLU A 15 22.26 -23.69 -30.55
CA GLU A 15 21.34 -22.81 -31.31
C GLU A 15 20.04 -23.55 -31.61
N VAL A 16 19.10 -23.46 -30.67
CA VAL A 16 17.72 -23.90 -30.87
C VAL A 16 16.89 -22.63 -31.11
N PRO A 17 16.20 -22.50 -32.25
CA PRO A 17 15.19 -21.46 -32.42
C PRO A 17 14.05 -21.79 -31.46
N VAL A 18 14.07 -21.19 -30.27
CA VAL A 18 13.01 -21.34 -29.29
C VAL A 18 12.12 -20.12 -29.40
N ASP A 19 10.90 -20.31 -29.90
CA ASP A 19 9.85 -19.32 -29.77
C ASP A 19 9.38 -19.37 -28.31
N LEU A 20 10.02 -18.56 -27.46
CA LEU A 20 9.67 -18.54 -26.03
C LEU A 20 8.27 -17.96 -25.90
N PRO A 21 7.34 -18.63 -25.21
CA PRO A 21 6.04 -18.04 -24.93
C PRO A 21 6.27 -16.71 -24.19
N HIS A 22 5.64 -15.64 -24.67
CA HIS A 22 5.67 -14.34 -23.99
C HIS A 22 5.09 -14.51 -22.58
N LEU A 23 5.97 -14.58 -21.58
CA LEU A 23 5.56 -14.54 -20.19
C LEU A 23 4.89 -13.18 -19.95
N PRO A 24 3.66 -13.14 -19.40
CA PRO A 24 2.88 -11.90 -19.30
C PRO A 24 3.56 -10.84 -18.42
N VAL A 25 4.47 -11.24 -17.52
CA VAL A 25 5.28 -10.33 -16.70
C VAL A 25 6.69 -10.91 -16.56
N THR A 26 7.70 -10.15 -17.00
CA THR A 26 9.11 -10.47 -16.75
C THR A 26 9.61 -9.62 -15.58
N PRO A 27 10.16 -10.22 -14.51
CA PRO A 27 10.79 -9.46 -13.44
C PRO A 27 11.88 -8.56 -14.01
N THR A 28 11.82 -7.28 -13.67
CA THR A 28 12.79 -6.28 -14.15
C THR A 28 13.87 -6.09 -13.08
N SER A 29 15.07 -5.67 -13.49
CA SER A 29 16.19 -5.37 -12.59
C SER A 29 16.01 -4.05 -11.82
N SER A 30 15.07 -3.22 -12.23
CA SER A 30 14.70 -1.97 -11.56
C SER A 30 13.26 -2.02 -11.08
N ALA A 31 12.96 -1.26 -10.02
CA ALA A 31 11.60 -1.13 -9.53
C ALA A 31 10.74 -0.39 -10.56
N THR A 32 9.47 -0.79 -10.67
CA THR A 32 8.47 -0.04 -11.43
C THR A 32 7.52 0.62 -10.43
N VAL A 33 7.38 1.94 -10.50
CA VAL A 33 6.43 2.70 -9.68
C VAL A 33 5.45 3.42 -10.60
N ARG A 34 4.15 3.25 -10.35
CA ARG A 34 3.09 3.91 -11.11
C ARG A 34 2.07 4.49 -10.17
N VAL A 35 1.60 5.68 -10.51
CA VAL A 35 0.39 6.24 -9.93
C VAL A 35 -0.82 5.64 -10.66
N VAL A 36 -1.78 5.12 -9.89
CA VAL A 36 -3.02 4.54 -10.43
C VAL A 36 -4.23 5.06 -9.64
N PRO A 37 -5.44 5.05 -10.24
CA PRO A 37 -6.66 5.43 -9.53
C PRO A 37 -6.90 4.56 -8.29
N VAL A 38 -7.51 5.14 -7.25
CA VAL A 38 -7.80 4.42 -5.99
C VAL A 38 -8.73 3.22 -6.24
N GLU A 39 -9.64 3.33 -7.22
CA GLU A 39 -10.59 2.30 -7.65
C GLU A 39 -9.91 1.02 -8.18
N ALA A 40 -8.62 1.07 -8.52
CA ALA A 40 -7.84 -0.09 -8.95
C ALA A 40 -7.63 -1.15 -7.84
N SER A 41 -8.11 -0.91 -6.61
CA SER A 41 -8.16 -1.90 -5.52
C SER A 41 -8.88 -3.20 -5.89
N ASN A 42 -9.87 -3.15 -6.78
CA ASN A 42 -10.55 -4.36 -7.25
C ASN A 42 -9.64 -5.24 -8.12
N SER A 43 -8.80 -4.62 -8.96
CA SER A 43 -7.84 -5.32 -9.83
C SER A 43 -6.73 -5.98 -9.02
N GLU A 44 -6.28 -5.33 -7.94
CA GLU A 44 -5.36 -5.93 -6.97
C GLU A 44 -5.94 -7.21 -6.37
N ARG A 45 -7.17 -7.17 -5.84
CA ARG A 45 -7.80 -8.35 -5.23
C ARG A 45 -7.90 -9.53 -6.19
N ALA A 46 -8.26 -9.27 -7.45
CA ALA A 46 -8.31 -10.28 -8.49
C ALA A 46 -6.92 -10.93 -8.75
N PHE A 47 -5.83 -10.17 -8.65
CA PHE A 47 -4.46 -10.67 -8.82
C PHE A 47 -3.87 -11.31 -7.56
N VAL A 48 -4.22 -10.82 -6.38
CA VAL A 48 -3.57 -11.13 -5.10
C VAL A 48 -4.24 -12.31 -4.41
N SER A 49 -5.58 -12.35 -4.39
CA SER A 49 -6.40 -13.30 -3.64
C SER A 49 -7.84 -13.41 -4.24
N PRO A 50 -8.02 -14.05 -5.40
CA PRO A 50 -9.31 -14.06 -6.12
C PRO A 50 -10.47 -14.77 -5.39
N ASP A 51 -10.17 -15.73 -4.48
CA ASP A 51 -11.19 -16.62 -3.88
C ASP A 51 -11.51 -16.32 -2.40
N ARG A 52 -11.19 -15.12 -1.89
CA ARG A 52 -11.38 -14.80 -0.46
C ARG A 52 -12.41 -13.70 -0.27
N GLU A 53 -13.46 -13.98 0.51
CA GLU A 53 -14.36 -12.93 0.97
C GLU A 53 -13.63 -11.95 1.90
N PRO A 54 -13.85 -10.62 1.75
CA PRO A 54 -13.21 -9.64 2.60
C PRO A 54 -13.63 -9.78 4.06
N TYR A 55 -12.66 -9.87 4.96
CA TYR A 55 -12.92 -9.89 6.40
C TYR A 55 -13.47 -8.53 6.87
N GLU A 56 -14.16 -8.47 8.01
CA GLU A 56 -14.75 -7.23 8.53
C GLU A 56 -13.74 -6.09 8.71
N ALA A 57 -12.46 -6.42 8.98
CA ALA A 57 -11.40 -5.42 9.08
C ALA A 57 -11.11 -4.76 7.72
N GLU A 58 -11.06 -5.53 6.64
CA GLU A 58 -10.80 -5.02 5.27
C GLU A 58 -11.96 -4.14 4.78
N ARG A 59 -13.21 -4.47 5.16
CA ARG A 59 -14.36 -3.61 4.87
C ARG A 59 -14.27 -2.27 5.59
N ARG A 60 -13.83 -2.27 6.86
CA ARG A 60 -13.58 -1.04 7.62
C ARG A 60 -12.45 -0.22 7.02
N GLU A 61 -11.38 -0.86 6.55
CA GLU A 61 -10.27 -0.19 5.85
C GLU A 61 -10.75 0.51 4.60
N ALA A 62 -11.46 -0.20 3.72
CA ALA A 62 -11.99 0.37 2.49
C ALA A 62 -12.92 1.57 2.75
N ALA A 63 -13.80 1.47 3.74
CA ALA A 63 -14.68 2.58 4.12
C ALA A 63 -13.89 3.78 4.68
N LEU A 64 -12.85 3.53 5.45
CA LEU A 64 -12.00 4.57 6.04
C LEU A 64 -11.18 5.29 4.96
N VAL A 65 -10.58 4.53 4.04
CA VAL A 65 -9.84 5.04 2.87
C VAL A 65 -10.74 5.91 2.02
N HIS A 66 -11.95 5.43 1.69
CA HIS A 66 -12.90 6.17 0.88
C HIS A 66 -13.27 7.53 1.51
N ARG A 67 -13.67 7.54 2.80
CA ARG A 67 -14.03 8.78 3.50
C ARG A 67 -12.86 9.76 3.62
N TYR A 68 -11.64 9.26 3.85
CA TYR A 68 -10.48 10.13 3.99
C TYR A 68 -10.05 10.71 2.64
N ARG A 69 -10.15 9.93 1.56
CA ARG A 69 -9.96 10.41 0.19
C ARG A 69 -10.92 11.55 -0.13
N GLU A 70 -12.22 11.36 0.11
CA GLU A 70 -13.23 12.40 -0.14
C GLU A 70 -12.93 13.69 0.65
N HIS A 71 -12.47 13.55 1.89
CA HIS A 71 -12.03 14.69 2.68
C HIS A 71 -10.85 15.43 2.05
N LEU A 72 -9.78 14.72 1.66
CA LEU A 72 -8.63 15.31 1.00
C LEU A 72 -9.01 15.98 -0.33
N GLU A 73 -9.84 15.32 -1.14
CA GLU A 73 -10.36 15.87 -2.41
C GLU A 73 -11.19 17.14 -2.17
N SER A 74 -12.00 17.18 -1.10
CA SER A 74 -12.75 18.39 -0.71
C SER A 74 -11.85 19.57 -0.31
N LEU A 75 -10.63 19.28 0.11
CA LEU A 75 -9.58 20.27 0.39
C LEU A 75 -8.75 20.63 -0.86
N GLY A 76 -9.07 20.06 -2.03
CA GLY A 76 -8.38 20.30 -3.29
C GLY A 76 -7.11 19.47 -3.50
N HIS A 77 -6.92 18.37 -2.75
CA HIS A 77 -5.80 17.46 -2.96
C HIS A 77 -6.04 16.53 -4.15
N THR A 78 -4.98 16.20 -4.87
CA THR A 78 -4.99 15.11 -5.85
C THR A 78 -4.62 13.82 -5.13
N VAL A 79 -5.56 12.88 -5.07
CA VAL A 79 -5.39 11.63 -4.33
C VAL A 79 -5.49 10.44 -5.28
N SER A 80 -4.51 9.55 -5.20
CA SER A 80 -4.39 8.34 -5.99
C SER A 80 -3.85 7.21 -5.12
N ARG A 81 -3.33 6.14 -5.71
CA ARG A 81 -2.54 5.13 -4.99
C ARG A 81 -1.31 4.75 -5.79
N LEU A 82 -0.30 4.20 -5.12
CA LEU A 82 0.89 3.69 -5.78
C LEU A 82 0.72 2.20 -6.10
N LEU A 83 1.15 1.83 -7.29
CA LEU A 83 1.48 0.47 -7.69
C LEU A 83 3.00 0.38 -7.75
N VAL A 84 3.58 -0.52 -6.96
CA VAL A 84 5.02 -0.76 -6.90
C VAL A 84 5.30 -2.21 -7.27
N ILE A 85 6.18 -2.44 -8.24
CA ILE A 85 6.75 -3.76 -8.52
C ILE A 85 8.22 -3.68 -8.13
N PRO A 86 8.62 -4.28 -7.00
CA PRO A 86 10.02 -4.31 -6.59
C PRO A 86 10.92 -5.02 -7.61
N PRO A 87 12.24 -4.73 -7.62
CA PRO A 87 13.18 -5.42 -8.48
C PRO A 87 13.17 -6.94 -8.23
N GLY A 88 13.13 -7.74 -9.30
CA GLY A 88 13.11 -9.20 -9.20
C GLY A 88 11.76 -9.80 -8.78
N GLU A 89 10.78 -8.98 -8.41
CA GLU A 89 9.41 -9.41 -8.13
C GLU A 89 8.53 -9.28 -9.38
N SER A 90 7.53 -10.15 -9.50
CA SER A 90 6.47 -10.04 -10.51
C SER A 90 5.13 -9.62 -9.92
N ARG A 91 4.99 -9.68 -8.59
CA ARG A 91 3.75 -9.35 -7.90
C ARG A 91 3.75 -7.87 -7.52
N PRO A 92 2.77 -7.08 -7.97
CA PRO A 92 2.65 -5.70 -7.54
C PRO A 92 2.25 -5.60 -6.07
N LEU A 93 2.82 -4.63 -5.39
CA LEU A 93 2.40 -4.08 -4.12
C LEU A 93 1.57 -2.84 -4.40
N TYR A 94 0.57 -2.58 -3.58
CA TYR A 94 -0.22 -1.37 -3.68
C TYR A 94 -0.29 -0.65 -2.35
N SER A 95 -0.23 0.69 -2.37
CA SER A 95 -0.55 1.51 -1.19
C SER A 95 -2.06 1.70 -1.05
N ASP A 96 -2.53 2.11 0.12
CA ASP A 96 -3.94 2.48 0.28
C ASP A 96 -4.24 3.84 -0.35
N LEU A 97 -3.46 4.88 -0.01
CA LEU A 97 -3.53 6.18 -0.67
C LEU A 97 -2.14 6.78 -0.91
N TRP A 98 -2.09 7.63 -1.92
CA TRP A 98 -0.99 8.52 -2.25
C TRP A 98 -1.57 9.91 -2.49
N ASP A 99 -1.22 10.84 -1.61
CA ASP A 99 -1.55 12.25 -1.76
C ASP A 99 -0.43 12.91 -2.56
N GLU A 100 -0.69 13.15 -3.85
CA GLU A 100 0.27 13.74 -4.77
C GLU A 100 0.59 15.19 -4.40
N THR A 101 -0.40 15.91 -3.88
CA THR A 101 -0.29 17.32 -3.49
C THR A 101 0.67 17.47 -2.31
N ALA A 102 0.50 16.66 -1.27
CA ALA A 102 1.35 16.69 -0.08
C ALA A 102 2.65 15.84 -0.24
N ARG A 103 2.70 14.97 -1.25
CA ARG A 103 3.66 13.86 -1.36
C ARG A 103 3.66 12.99 -0.11
N GLU A 104 2.46 12.64 0.35
CA GLU A 104 2.23 11.83 1.55
C GLU A 104 1.72 10.44 1.17
N LEU A 105 2.32 9.45 1.81
CA LEU A 105 2.00 8.05 1.60
C LEU A 105 1.22 7.52 2.79
N VAL A 106 0.04 6.96 2.54
CA VAL A 106 -0.91 6.59 3.59
C VAL A 106 -1.24 5.10 3.50
N GLU A 107 -1.15 4.43 4.65
CA GLU A 107 -1.65 3.07 4.88
C GLU A 107 -2.84 3.14 5.82
N ALA A 108 -3.87 2.32 5.60
CA ALA A 108 -5.03 2.19 6.43
C ALA A 108 -5.04 0.87 7.20
N LYS A 109 -5.58 0.91 8.42
CA LYS A 109 -5.90 -0.30 9.19
C LYS A 109 -7.28 -0.20 9.84
N GLY A 110 -8.06 -1.27 9.75
CA GLY A 110 -9.46 -1.31 10.17
C GLY A 110 -9.62 -1.51 11.68
N THR A 111 -8.52 -1.75 12.39
CA THR A 111 -8.47 -1.91 13.84
C THR A 111 -7.18 -1.32 14.41
N VAL A 112 -7.24 -0.95 15.69
CA VAL A 112 -6.17 -0.20 16.37
C VAL A 112 -5.48 -1.08 17.40
N ASN A 113 -4.84 -2.15 16.93
CA ASN A 113 -4.03 -3.04 17.76
C ASN A 113 -2.55 -2.97 17.36
N ARG A 114 -1.65 -3.45 18.22
CA ARG A 114 -0.20 -3.30 18.04
C ARG A 114 0.29 -4.00 16.77
N ASP A 115 -0.23 -5.18 16.48
CA ASP A 115 0.25 -6.02 15.37
C ASP A 115 -0.10 -5.38 14.03
N ASN A 116 -1.34 -4.90 13.89
CA ASN A 116 -1.78 -4.20 12.68
C ASN A 116 -1.02 -2.88 12.46
N LEU A 117 -0.74 -2.13 13.52
CA LEU A 117 0.07 -0.91 13.42
C LEU A 117 1.51 -1.21 13.00
N ARG A 118 2.14 -2.25 13.56
CA ARG A 118 3.49 -2.67 13.16
C ARG A 118 3.53 -3.13 11.71
N GLN A 119 2.52 -3.89 11.30
CA GLN A 119 2.36 -4.30 9.91
C GLN A 119 2.25 -3.07 8.98
N ALA A 120 1.42 -2.10 9.34
CA ALA A 120 1.25 -0.88 8.57
C ALA A 120 2.55 -0.07 8.43
N VAL A 121 3.31 0.07 9.51
CA VAL A 121 4.64 0.71 9.47
C VAL A 121 5.58 -0.05 8.54
N GLY A 122 5.58 -1.39 8.62
CA GLY A 122 6.37 -2.22 7.70
C GLY A 122 6.00 -1.97 6.23
N GLN A 123 4.71 -1.91 5.91
CA GLN A 123 4.22 -1.63 4.56
C GLN A 123 4.62 -0.23 4.09
N LEU A 124 4.39 0.80 4.92
CA LEU A 124 4.78 2.19 4.63
C LEU A 124 6.27 2.31 4.30
N LEU A 125 7.12 1.69 5.12
CA LEU A 125 8.56 1.69 4.91
C LEU A 125 8.96 0.86 3.69
N ASP A 126 8.25 -0.23 3.38
CA ASP A 126 8.58 -1.11 2.27
C ASP A 126 8.39 -0.40 0.93
N TYR A 127 7.16 0.02 0.60
CA TYR A 127 6.92 0.73 -0.65
C TYR A 127 7.46 2.18 -0.64
N GLY A 128 7.63 2.78 0.55
CA GLY A 128 8.24 4.10 0.73
C GLY A 128 9.71 4.17 0.28
N ARG A 129 10.41 3.04 0.13
CA ARG A 129 11.76 3.00 -0.48
C ARG A 129 11.76 3.30 -1.96
N PHE A 130 10.62 3.10 -2.62
CA PHE A 130 10.45 3.31 -4.06
C PHE A 130 9.64 4.57 -4.36
N ALA A 131 8.78 4.98 -3.42
CA ALA A 131 8.06 6.24 -3.48
C ALA A 131 8.94 7.38 -2.98
N GLU A 132 8.99 8.50 -3.69
CA GLU A 132 9.63 9.71 -3.15
C GLU A 132 8.68 10.46 -2.19
N ALA A 133 8.19 9.76 -1.17
CA ALA A 133 7.28 10.31 -0.16
C ALA A 133 8.02 11.27 0.78
N LYS A 134 7.42 12.42 1.08
CA LYS A 134 7.91 13.37 2.09
C LYS A 134 7.52 12.95 3.49
N THR A 135 6.32 12.38 3.63
CA THR A 135 5.77 11.94 4.92
C THR A 135 5.05 10.61 4.76
N HIS A 136 4.98 9.88 5.87
CA HIS A 136 4.20 8.64 5.99
C HIS A 136 3.09 8.87 7.01
N ALA A 137 1.91 8.33 6.71
CA ALA A 137 0.77 8.39 7.60
C ALA A 137 0.04 7.05 7.73
N LEU A 138 -0.49 6.80 8.93
CA LEU A 138 -1.33 5.67 9.25
C LEU A 138 -2.75 6.13 9.56
N LEU A 139 -3.70 5.69 8.74
CA LEU A 139 -5.12 5.97 8.85
C LEU A 139 -5.83 4.86 9.64
N VAL A 140 -6.45 5.23 10.76
CA VAL A 140 -7.11 4.28 11.68
C VAL A 140 -8.49 4.77 12.13
N PRO A 141 -9.43 3.88 12.52
CA PRO A 141 -10.80 4.26 12.82
C PRO A 141 -10.97 5.03 14.14
N SER A 142 -9.96 5.02 15.02
CA SER A 142 -9.99 5.72 16.31
C SER A 142 -8.58 5.99 16.81
N ARG A 143 -8.46 6.89 17.80
CA ARG A 143 -7.18 7.26 18.41
C ARG A 143 -6.48 6.03 19.03
N PRO A 144 -5.23 5.71 18.66
CA PRO A 144 -4.47 4.68 19.37
C PRO A 144 -4.16 5.08 20.81
N ARG A 145 -3.98 4.07 21.68
CA ARG A 145 -3.50 4.30 23.04
C ARG A 145 -2.13 5.00 23.04
N PRO A 146 -1.77 5.74 24.10
CA PRO A 146 -0.56 6.59 24.13
C PRO A 146 0.73 5.89 23.71
N ASP A 147 0.96 4.66 24.16
CA ASP A 147 2.14 3.86 23.78
C ASP A 147 2.22 3.59 22.27
N LEU A 148 1.09 3.36 21.60
CA LEU A 148 1.06 3.15 20.15
C LEU A 148 1.26 4.46 19.37
N VAL A 149 0.79 5.58 19.90
CA VAL A 149 1.10 6.91 19.35
C VAL A 149 2.59 7.20 19.45
N ALA A 150 3.22 6.92 20.60
CA ALA A 150 4.66 7.08 20.80
C ALA A 150 5.47 6.17 19.85
N TYR A 151 5.03 4.92 19.64
CA TYR A 151 5.63 4.01 18.67
C TYR A 151 5.58 4.58 17.24
N LEU A 152 4.41 5.05 16.78
CA LEU A 152 4.27 5.61 15.43
C LEU A 152 5.10 6.89 15.27
N ALA A 153 5.15 7.74 16.29
CA ALA A 153 5.98 8.92 16.30
C ALA A 153 7.48 8.58 16.20
N ALA A 154 7.95 7.59 16.97
CA ALA A 154 9.33 7.11 16.89
C ALA A 154 9.68 6.50 15.53
N ALA A 155 8.68 5.95 14.82
CA ALA A 155 8.83 5.44 13.45
C ALA A 155 8.69 6.54 12.37
N GLY A 156 8.47 7.80 12.73
CA GLY A 156 8.28 8.89 11.78
C GLY A 156 6.93 8.85 11.03
N VAL A 157 5.93 8.19 11.61
CA VAL A 157 4.60 8.01 11.00
C VAL A 157 3.57 8.88 11.72
N THR A 158 2.88 9.75 10.97
CA THR A 158 1.74 10.51 11.48
C THR A 158 0.53 9.60 11.62
N VAL A 159 -0.20 9.66 12.74
CA VAL A 159 -1.48 8.95 12.85
C VAL A 159 -2.64 9.86 12.50
N ILE A 160 -3.59 9.34 11.74
CA ILE A 160 -4.80 10.02 11.27
C ILE A 160 -6.01 9.21 11.73
N TYR A 161 -6.99 9.87 12.35
CA TYR A 161 -8.24 9.23 12.75
C TYR A 161 -9.41 10.21 12.74
N PRO A 162 -10.65 9.73 12.52
CA PRO A 162 -11.83 10.57 12.49
C PRO A 162 -12.24 11.02 13.90
N VAL A 163 -12.73 12.24 14.02
CA VAL A 163 -13.39 12.80 15.21
C VAL A 163 -14.66 13.52 14.74
N GLY A 164 -15.80 12.84 14.88
CA GLY A 164 -17.05 13.26 14.24
C GLY A 164 -16.90 13.28 12.71
N ASP A 165 -17.16 14.43 12.10
CA ASP A 165 -17.02 14.66 10.66
C ASP A 165 -15.66 15.26 10.26
N THR A 166 -14.75 15.40 11.23
CA THR A 166 -13.40 15.95 11.00
C THR A 166 -12.34 14.88 11.16
N TRP A 167 -11.10 15.22 10.78
CA TRP A 167 -9.94 14.34 10.89
C TRP A 167 -8.90 14.96 11.80
N THR A 168 -8.44 14.19 12.79
CA THR A 168 -7.32 14.58 13.65
C THR A 168 -6.05 13.91 13.16
N ARG A 169 -4.97 14.69 13.12
CA ARG A 169 -3.62 14.24 12.77
C ARG A 169 -2.71 14.43 13.98
N LEU A 170 -2.02 13.37 14.42
CA LEU A 170 -1.00 13.44 15.46
C LEU A 170 0.35 13.09 14.84
N SER A 171 1.19 14.10 14.65
CA SER A 171 2.56 13.94 14.14
C SER A 171 3.55 13.85 15.30
N ALA A 172 4.68 13.18 15.07
CA ALA A 172 5.83 13.29 15.97
C ALA A 172 6.27 14.76 16.07
N PRO A 173 6.68 15.25 17.25
CA PRO A 173 7.42 16.50 17.32
C PRO A 173 8.67 16.38 16.43
N LYS A 174 8.91 17.42 15.61
CA LYS A 174 10.13 17.54 14.79
C LYS A 174 11.37 17.69 15.65
#